data_AF-A0A6A5YHG7-F1
#
_entry.id   AF-A0A6A5YHG7-F1
#
_cell.length_a   1.000
_cell.length_b   1.000
_cell.length_c   1.000
_cell.angle_alpha   90.00
_cell.angle_beta   90.00
_cell.angle_gamma   90.00
#
_symmetry.space_group_name_H-M   'P 1'
#
loop_
_entity.id
_entity.type
_entity.pdbx_description
1 polymer ?
#
loop_
_entity_poly.entity_id
_entity_poly.type
_entity_poly.pdbx_seq_one_letter_code
_entity_poly.pdbx_strand_id
1 'polypeptide(L)'
;SNINWTLQKAANPTADQTEAYTKIEAVMKLAVQSYQACSNCNKNIKVYYTPSVPTAEASYNGDLRFGSDRQYMTQRTAMHEIAHTLGVGQTANFDTLCKSGSWKTALPLLRSYDGASAKISCGGGHFWPYGLNYETEWSTTNGQRHVKMVEAMIADGM
;
A
#
# COMPACT_ATOMS: atom_id res chain seq x y z
N SER A 1 14.37 2.40 1.39
CA SER A 1 13.58 1.29 1.94
C SER A 1 14.27 -0.03 1.65
N ASN A 2 13.91 -1.08 2.39
CA ASN A 2 14.21 -2.46 2.03
C ASN A 2 12.90 -3.22 1.74
N ILE A 3 12.13 -2.72 0.77
CA ILE A 3 10.98 -3.45 0.22
C ILE A 3 11.49 -4.35 -0.91
N ASN A 4 11.60 -5.64 -0.63
CA ASN A 4 11.89 -6.64 -1.65
C ASN A 4 10.59 -7.34 -2.03
N TRP A 5 10.49 -7.81 -3.27
CA TRP A 5 9.32 -8.55 -3.70
C TRP A 5 9.65 -9.63 -4.72
N THR A 6 8.81 -10.66 -4.78
CA THR A 6 8.89 -11.71 -5.81
C THR A 6 7.48 -12.13 -6.21
N LEU A 7 7.18 -12.06 -7.51
CA LEU A 7 5.94 -12.59 -8.07
C LEU A 7 6.05 -14.10 -8.23
N GLN A 8 5.13 -14.83 -7.58
CA GLN A 8 4.98 -16.26 -7.73
C GLN A 8 4.28 -16.57 -9.06
N LYS A 9 4.98 -17.29 -9.95
CA LYS A 9 4.50 -17.66 -11.28
C LYS A 9 4.35 -19.16 -11.40
N ALA A 10 3.31 -19.61 -12.09
CA ALA A 10 3.20 -21.01 -12.50
C ALA A 10 4.36 -21.36 -13.47
N ALA A 11 4.85 -22.60 -13.41
CA ALA A 11 5.91 -23.06 -14.31
C ALA A 11 5.50 -23.03 -15.80
N ASN A 12 4.23 -23.29 -16.08
CA ASN A 12 3.63 -23.25 -17.42
C ASN A 12 2.40 -22.34 -17.38
N PRO A 13 2.56 -21.02 -17.54
CA PRO A 13 1.46 -20.07 -17.37
C PRO A 13 0.45 -20.15 -18.53
N THR A 14 -0.83 -19.97 -18.21
CA THR A 14 -1.86 -19.72 -19.23
C THR A 14 -1.67 -18.33 -19.88
N ALA A 15 -2.40 -18.06 -20.97
CA ALA A 15 -2.40 -16.73 -21.59
C ALA A 15 -2.87 -15.64 -20.60
N ASP A 16 -3.93 -15.93 -19.85
CA ASP A 16 -4.45 -15.06 -18.79
C ASP A 16 -3.39 -14.78 -17.71
N GLN A 17 -2.74 -15.82 -17.19
CA GLN A 17 -1.67 -15.67 -16.19
C GLN A 17 -0.50 -14.86 -16.75
N THR A 18 -0.09 -15.10 -18.00
CA THR A 18 1.01 -14.38 -18.64
C THR A 18 0.74 -12.88 -18.72
N GLU A 19 -0.49 -12.50 -19.11
CA GLU A 19 -0.90 -11.10 -19.17
C GLU A 19 -0.95 -10.47 -17.77
N ALA A 20 -1.56 -11.16 -16.80
CA ALA A 20 -1.62 -10.72 -15.41
C ALA A 20 -0.22 -10.50 -14.83
N TYR A 21 0.68 -11.46 -15.01
CA TYR A 21 2.06 -11.38 -14.52
C TYR A 21 2.80 -10.18 -15.10
N THR A 22 2.66 -9.93 -16.40
CA THR A 22 3.30 -8.77 -17.06
C THR A 22 2.83 -7.45 -16.44
N LYS A 23 1.52 -7.30 -16.21
CA LYS A 23 0.95 -6.10 -15.59
C LYS A 23 1.34 -5.96 -14.13
N ILE A 24 1.23 -7.03 -13.34
CA ILE A 24 1.60 -7.06 -11.92
C ILE A 24 3.08 -6.69 -11.74
N GLU A 25 3.98 -7.26 -12.54
CA GLU A 25 5.41 -6.92 -12.47
C GLU A 25 5.66 -5.45 -12.79
N ALA A 26 4.99 -4.89 -13.79
CA ALA A 26 5.13 -3.48 -14.13
C ALA A 26 4.73 -2.57 -12.97
N VAL A 27 3.58 -2.84 -12.34
CA VAL A 27 3.08 -1.98 -11.26
C VAL A 27 3.79 -2.18 -9.93
N MET A 28 4.24 -3.40 -9.63
CA MET A 28 5.09 -3.65 -8.45
C MET A 28 6.45 -2.98 -8.57
N LYS A 29 7.06 -2.96 -9.76
CA LYS A 29 8.30 -2.20 -10.02
C LYS A 29 8.11 -0.71 -9.72
N LEU A 30 7.05 -0.11 -10.26
CA LEU A 30 6.74 1.31 -10.05
C LEU A 30 6.41 1.63 -8.58
N ALA A 31 5.63 0.78 -7.92
CA ALA A 31 5.27 0.97 -6.52
C ALA A 31 6.49 0.88 -5.60
N VAL A 32 7.34 -0.14 -5.77
CA VAL A 32 8.57 -0.30 -4.98
C VAL A 32 9.56 0.83 -5.26
N GLN A 33 9.63 1.34 -6.49
CA GLN A 33 10.40 2.53 -6.82
C GLN A 33 9.91 3.75 -6.01
N SER A 34 8.61 3.99 -5.91
CA SER A 34 8.06 5.06 -5.06
C SER A 34 8.48 4.89 -3.60
N TYR A 35 8.47 3.66 -3.08
CA TYR A 35 8.87 3.36 -1.71
C TYR A 35 10.37 3.48 -1.44
N GLN A 36 11.25 3.65 -2.44
CA GLN A 36 12.69 3.84 -2.20
C GLN A 36 12.97 5.04 -1.29
N ALA A 37 12.14 6.08 -1.36
CA ALA A 37 12.20 7.29 -0.55
C ALA A 37 11.77 7.11 0.92
N CYS A 38 11.24 5.94 1.29
CA CYS A 38 10.90 5.59 2.67
C CYS A 38 12.08 4.87 3.32
N SER A 39 12.72 5.48 4.31
CA SER A 39 13.92 4.93 4.95
C SER A 39 13.62 3.77 5.90
N ASN A 40 12.49 3.84 6.60
CA ASN A 40 12.07 2.87 7.62
C ASN A 40 11.10 1.79 7.12
N CYS A 41 10.67 1.84 5.86
CA CYS A 41 9.83 0.80 5.25
C CYS A 41 10.69 -0.44 4.93
N ASN A 42 10.36 -1.57 5.58
CA ASN A 42 11.07 -2.84 5.45
C ASN A 42 10.09 -4.01 5.35
N LYS A 43 10.13 -4.78 4.26
CA LYS A 43 9.28 -5.96 4.06
C LYS A 43 9.82 -6.83 2.93
N ASN A 44 9.69 -8.14 3.06
CA ASN A 44 9.82 -9.08 1.95
C ASN A 44 8.41 -9.49 1.52
N ILE A 45 8.02 -9.16 0.29
CA ILE A 45 6.66 -9.33 -0.21
C ILE A 45 6.61 -10.49 -1.20
N LYS A 46 5.71 -11.45 -0.95
CA LYS A 46 5.35 -12.47 -1.94
C LYS A 46 4.11 -12.00 -2.67
N VAL A 47 4.26 -11.78 -3.97
CA VAL A 47 3.15 -11.32 -4.81
C VAL A 47 2.55 -12.51 -5.54
N TYR A 48 1.23 -12.57 -5.65
CA TYR A 48 0.53 -13.63 -6.37
C TYR A 48 -0.54 -13.05 -7.29
N TYR A 49 -0.85 -13.81 -8.35
CA TYR A 49 -2.09 -13.67 -9.10
C TYR A 49 -3.08 -14.72 -8.60
N THR A 50 -4.21 -14.28 -8.05
CA THR A 50 -5.23 -15.13 -7.43
C THR A 50 -6.59 -14.73 -7.99
N PRO A 51 -7.06 -15.35 -9.10
CA PRO A 51 -8.27 -14.92 -9.80
C PRO A 51 -9.55 -14.84 -8.96
N SER A 52 -9.62 -15.58 -7.84
CA SER A 52 -10.75 -15.57 -6.90
C SER A 52 -10.79 -14.34 -5.99
N VAL A 53 -9.69 -13.57 -5.90
CA VAL A 53 -9.69 -12.27 -5.24
C VAL A 53 -10.41 -11.27 -6.15
N PRO A 54 -11.44 -10.55 -5.67
CA PRO A 54 -12.19 -9.62 -6.51
C PRO A 54 -11.35 -8.45 -7.06
N THR A 55 -10.42 -7.94 -6.25
CA THR A 55 -9.64 -6.73 -6.54
C THR A 55 -8.14 -6.97 -6.31
N ALA A 56 -7.64 -6.60 -5.14
CA ALA A 56 -6.34 -6.96 -4.59
C ALA A 56 -6.50 -7.05 -3.06
N GLU A 57 -5.61 -7.78 -2.41
CA GLU A 57 -5.56 -7.84 -0.95
C GLU A 57 -4.14 -8.17 -0.47
N ALA A 58 -3.79 -7.69 0.71
CA ALA A 58 -2.53 -7.97 1.35
C ALA A 58 -2.67 -8.21 2.84
N SER A 59 -1.66 -8.83 3.44
CA SER A 59 -1.59 -8.98 4.89
C SER A 59 -0.21 -8.67 5.44
N TYR A 60 -0.13 -8.43 6.74
CA TYR A 60 1.11 -8.02 7.40
C TYR A 60 2.25 -9.04 7.28
N ASN A 61 1.93 -10.31 7.03
CA ASN A 61 2.90 -11.38 6.83
C ASN A 61 3.75 -11.20 5.55
N GLY A 62 3.37 -10.28 4.65
CA GLY A 62 4.06 -10.01 3.38
C GLY A 62 3.43 -10.66 2.15
N ASP A 63 2.29 -11.33 2.27
CA ASP A 63 1.53 -11.79 1.10
C ASP A 63 0.72 -10.62 0.50
N LEU A 64 0.81 -10.48 -0.82
CA LEU A 64 0.08 -9.49 -1.63
C LEU A 64 -0.51 -10.20 -2.85
N ARG A 65 -1.82 -10.11 -3.04
CA ARG A 65 -2.54 -10.84 -4.09
C ARG A 65 -3.29 -9.86 -4.99
N PHE A 66 -3.15 -10.03 -6.29
CA PHE A 66 -4.00 -9.37 -7.29
C PHE A 66 -5.03 -10.35 -7.84
N GLY A 67 -6.26 -9.87 -7.98
CA GLY A 67 -7.39 -10.55 -8.59
C GLY A 67 -7.35 -10.61 -10.11
N SER A 68 -8.41 -11.17 -10.70
CA SER A 68 -8.55 -11.29 -12.16
C SER A 68 -8.78 -9.95 -12.87
N ASP A 69 -9.36 -8.96 -12.20
CA ASP A 69 -9.65 -7.67 -12.82
C ASP A 69 -8.39 -6.81 -13.00
N ARG A 70 -8.04 -6.55 -14.27
CA ARG A 70 -6.87 -5.76 -14.67
C ARG A 70 -6.98 -4.29 -14.25
N GLN A 71 -8.18 -3.78 -13.98
CA GLN A 71 -8.38 -2.42 -13.49
C GLN A 71 -7.70 -2.18 -12.13
N TYR A 72 -7.42 -3.24 -11.36
CA TYR A 72 -6.72 -3.15 -10.09
C TYR A 72 -5.21 -3.42 -10.21
N MET A 73 -4.70 -3.79 -11.37
CA MET A 73 -3.26 -3.93 -11.60
C MET A 73 -2.66 -2.56 -11.98
N THR A 74 -2.77 -1.60 -11.05
CA THR A 74 -2.25 -0.22 -11.18
C THR A 74 -1.17 0.05 -10.13
N GLN A 75 -0.32 1.06 -10.38
CA GLN A 75 0.68 1.50 -9.41
C GLN A 75 0.01 1.93 -8.09
N ARG A 76 -1.13 2.61 -8.17
CA ARG A 76 -1.92 3.04 -7.02
C ARG A 76 -2.35 1.85 -6.16
N THR A 77 -2.93 0.79 -6.75
CA THR A 77 -3.27 -0.43 -5.99
C THR A 77 -2.04 -1.05 -5.37
N ALA A 78 -0.97 -1.24 -6.14
CA ALA A 78 0.25 -1.87 -5.63
C ALA A 78 0.82 -1.10 -4.43
N MET A 79 0.81 0.24 -4.45
CA MET A 79 1.25 1.06 -3.33
C MET A 79 0.34 0.89 -2.11
N HIS A 80 -0.97 0.94 -2.30
CA HIS A 80 -1.96 0.71 -1.25
C HIS A 80 -1.76 -0.65 -0.55
N GLU A 81 -1.64 -1.72 -1.34
CA GLU A 81 -1.43 -3.06 -0.79
C GLU A 81 -0.06 -3.22 -0.09
N ILE A 82 0.99 -2.57 -0.58
CA ILE A 82 2.28 -2.51 0.15
C ILE A 82 2.09 -1.87 1.52
N ALA A 83 1.27 -0.82 1.65
CA ALA A 83 0.99 -0.18 2.94
C ALA A 83 0.32 -1.15 3.93
N HIS A 84 -0.59 -2.02 3.46
CA HIS A 84 -1.15 -3.10 4.28
C HIS A 84 -0.08 -4.08 4.75
N THR A 85 0.85 -4.49 3.88
CA THR A 85 1.97 -5.35 4.31
C THR A 85 2.85 -4.69 5.38
N LEU A 86 2.86 -3.35 5.44
CA LEU A 86 3.61 -2.55 6.40
C LEU A 86 2.87 -2.26 7.69
N GLY A 87 1.57 -2.58 7.78
CA GLY A 87 0.81 -2.55 9.03
C GLY A 87 -0.49 -1.76 8.98
N VAL A 88 -0.74 -0.99 7.92
CA VAL A 88 -2.02 -0.26 7.74
C VAL A 88 -3.17 -1.26 7.81
N GLY A 89 -4.08 -1.10 8.76
CA GLY A 89 -5.23 -2.00 8.94
C GLY A 89 -4.93 -3.44 9.33
N GLN A 90 -3.68 -3.76 9.68
CA GLN A 90 -3.24 -5.13 9.95
C GLN A 90 -2.60 -5.32 11.33
N THR A 91 -2.37 -4.24 12.10
CA THR A 91 -1.79 -4.31 13.45
C THR A 91 -2.73 -3.71 14.50
N ALA A 92 -2.68 -4.26 15.72
CA ALA A 92 -3.43 -3.69 16.85
C ALA A 92 -3.01 -2.25 17.19
N ASN A 93 -1.75 -1.90 16.89
CA ASN A 93 -1.24 -0.55 17.08
C ASN A 93 -1.84 0.43 16.09
N PHE A 94 -2.00 0.05 14.81
CA PHE A 94 -2.73 0.85 13.84
C PHE A 94 -4.13 1.19 14.36
N ASP A 95 -4.89 0.19 14.82
CA ASP A 95 -6.25 0.39 15.34
C ASP A 95 -6.28 1.30 16.57
N THR A 96 -5.30 1.15 17.47
CA THR A 96 -5.17 1.97 18.68
C THR A 96 -4.84 3.43 18.35
N LEU A 97 -3.91 3.65 17.43
CA LEU A 97 -3.52 5.00 16.98
C LEU A 97 -4.65 5.67 16.19
N CYS A 98 -5.36 4.92 15.34
CA CYS A 98 -6.55 5.38 14.64
C CYS A 98 -7.67 5.78 15.60
N LYS A 99 -7.99 4.94 16.59
CA LYS A 99 -9.05 5.22 17.58
C LYS A 99 -8.73 6.43 18.45
N SER A 100 -7.47 6.59 18.83
CA SER A 100 -7.03 7.71 19.68
C SER A 100 -6.74 8.99 18.91
N GLY A 101 -6.53 8.91 17.59
CA GLY A 101 -6.04 10.01 16.76
C GLY A 101 -4.60 10.46 17.09
N SER A 102 -3.87 9.68 17.88
CA SER A 102 -2.57 10.07 18.47
C SER A 102 -1.38 9.84 17.55
N TRP A 103 -1.45 10.38 16.34
CA TRP A 103 -0.38 10.31 15.35
C TRP A 103 0.63 11.45 15.56
N LYS A 104 1.71 11.20 16.31
CA LYS A 104 2.69 12.22 16.71
C LYS A 104 3.48 12.79 15.53
N THR A 105 3.69 11.99 14.48
CA THR A 105 4.49 12.34 13.31
C THR A 105 3.59 12.45 12.08
N ALA A 106 2.65 11.52 11.89
CA ALA A 106 1.81 11.52 10.69
C ALA A 106 0.80 12.67 10.65
N LEU A 107 0.21 13.09 11.78
CA LEU A 107 -0.77 14.19 11.80
C LEU A 107 -0.13 15.56 11.51
N PRO A 108 1.02 15.94 12.13
CA PRO A 108 1.73 17.16 11.72
C PRO A 108 2.14 17.16 10.25
N LEU A 109 2.60 16.00 9.73
CA LEU A 109 2.94 15.86 8.31
C LEU A 109 1.72 16.14 7.42
N LEU A 110 0.59 15.51 7.71
CA LEU A 110 -0.66 15.75 6.97
C LEU A 110 -1.03 17.24 6.99
N ARG A 111 -0.97 17.88 8.16
CA ARG A 111 -1.32 19.30 8.30
C ARG A 111 -0.38 20.24 7.55
N SER A 112 0.86 19.82 7.30
CA SER A 112 1.78 20.56 6.43
C SER A 112 1.35 20.55 4.96
N TYR A 113 0.57 19.56 4.53
CA TYR A 113 0.03 19.45 3.18
C TYR A 113 -1.33 20.14 3.03
N ASP A 114 -2.23 19.90 3.99
CA ASP A 114 -3.66 20.16 3.84
C ASP A 114 -4.17 21.24 4.82
N GLY A 115 -3.27 21.83 5.60
CA GLY A 115 -3.56 22.88 6.56
C GLY A 115 -3.84 22.37 7.97
N ALA A 116 -3.84 23.31 8.94
CA ALA A 116 -3.87 23.00 10.36
C ALA A 116 -5.12 22.24 10.85
N SER A 117 -6.24 22.33 10.13
CA SER A 117 -7.49 21.65 10.46
C SER A 117 -7.57 20.20 9.97
N ALA A 118 -6.60 19.74 9.16
CA ALA A 118 -6.59 18.40 8.62
C ALA A 118 -6.54 17.33 9.73
N LYS A 119 -7.18 16.20 9.46
CA LYS A 119 -7.31 15.05 10.37
C LYS A 119 -7.04 13.76 9.60
N ILE A 120 -6.37 12.82 10.26
CA ILE A 120 -6.28 11.44 9.79
C ILE A 120 -7.55 10.73 10.26
N SER A 121 -8.27 10.14 9.32
CA SER A 121 -9.44 9.29 9.56
C SER A 121 -9.10 7.85 9.20
N CYS A 122 -9.62 6.88 9.95
CA CYS A 122 -9.43 5.47 9.64
C CYS A 122 -10.77 4.72 9.62
N GLY A 123 -10.83 3.65 8.85
CA GLY A 123 -12.02 2.80 8.78
C GLY A 123 -11.85 1.61 7.85
N GLY A 124 -12.37 0.45 8.25
CA GLY A 124 -12.33 -0.77 7.43
C GLY A 124 -10.91 -1.23 7.04
N GLY A 125 -9.92 -1.00 7.90
CA GLY A 125 -8.51 -1.29 7.62
C GLY A 125 -7.77 -0.20 6.84
N HIS A 126 -8.42 0.89 6.47
CA HIS A 126 -7.84 1.96 5.67
C HIS A 126 -7.61 3.25 6.47
N PHE A 127 -6.85 4.18 5.88
CA PHE A 127 -6.74 5.56 6.36
C PHE A 127 -6.99 6.58 5.24
N TRP A 128 -7.36 7.79 5.64
CA TRP A 128 -7.52 8.95 4.77
C TRP A 128 -6.99 10.21 5.47
N PRO A 129 -6.56 11.22 4.70
CA PRO A 129 -6.32 11.19 3.25
C PRO A 129 -5.01 10.46 2.89
N TYR A 130 -4.75 10.29 1.60
CA TYR A 130 -3.55 9.66 1.05
C TYR A 130 -3.39 8.16 1.35
N GLY A 131 -4.47 7.45 1.68
CA GLY A 131 -4.47 5.98 1.78
C GLY A 131 -4.44 5.26 0.43
N LEU A 132 -4.75 5.96 -0.67
CA LEU A 132 -4.82 5.40 -2.03
C LEU A 132 -5.86 4.26 -2.16
N ASN A 133 -6.99 4.44 -1.49
CA ASN A 133 -8.13 3.53 -1.42
C ASN A 133 -8.93 3.49 -2.73
N TYR A 134 -8.91 4.57 -3.50
CA TYR A 134 -9.59 4.66 -4.80
C TYR A 134 -8.66 5.14 -5.92
N GLU A 135 -8.90 4.71 -7.16
CA GLU A 135 -8.11 5.16 -8.31
C GLU A 135 -8.23 6.68 -8.52
N THR A 136 -9.37 7.29 -8.16
CA THR A 136 -9.58 8.74 -8.21
C THR A 136 -8.70 9.52 -7.21
N GLU A 137 -8.09 8.85 -6.23
CA GLU A 137 -7.11 9.48 -5.33
C GLU A 137 -5.70 9.51 -5.93
N TRP A 138 -5.47 8.86 -7.08
CA TRP A 138 -4.15 8.81 -7.71
C TRP A 138 -3.73 10.14 -8.31
N SER A 139 -2.52 10.54 -7.95
CA SER A 139 -1.66 11.44 -8.71
C SER A 139 -0.22 11.16 -8.29
N THR A 140 0.77 11.58 -9.08
CA THR A 140 2.18 11.45 -8.69
C THR A 140 2.44 12.09 -7.33
N THR A 141 1.86 13.26 -7.08
CA THR A 141 1.95 13.96 -5.79
C THR A 141 1.32 13.15 -4.66
N ASN A 142 0.13 12.58 -4.87
CA ASN A 142 -0.54 11.78 -3.84
C ASN A 142 0.21 10.46 -3.56
N GLY A 143 0.83 9.85 -4.58
CA GLY A 143 1.73 8.70 -4.40
C GLY A 143 2.94 9.05 -3.53
N GLN A 144 3.56 10.21 -3.74
CA GLN A 144 4.67 10.68 -2.90
C GLN A 144 4.21 10.96 -1.46
N ARG A 145 3.07 11.64 -1.29
CA ARG A 145 2.49 11.90 0.03
C ARG A 145 2.12 10.61 0.75
N HIS A 146 1.55 9.63 0.06
CA HIS A 146 1.24 8.31 0.60
C HIS A 146 2.47 7.65 1.23
N VAL A 147 3.59 7.58 0.50
CA VAL A 147 4.83 6.98 1.02
C VAL A 147 5.29 7.69 2.30
N LYS A 148 5.23 9.02 2.33
CA LYS A 148 5.61 9.82 3.52
C LYS A 148 4.64 9.68 4.69
N MET A 149 3.34 9.54 4.41
CA MET A 149 2.34 9.26 5.44
C MET A 149 2.58 7.88 6.06
N VAL A 150 2.79 6.84 5.25
CA VAL A 150 3.09 5.48 5.74
C VAL A 150 4.40 5.46 6.55
N GLU A 151 5.46 6.12 6.09
CA GLU A 151 6.73 6.27 6.83
C GLU A 151 6.51 6.91 8.21
N ALA A 152 5.70 7.96 8.28
CA ALA A 152 5.39 8.66 9.53
C ALA A 152 4.49 7.83 10.46
N MET A 153 3.55 7.05 9.93
CA MET A 153 2.72 6.13 10.71
C MET A 153 3.56 5.00 11.32
N ILE A 154 4.51 4.45 10.58
CA ILE A 154 5.51 3.49 11.10
C ILE A 154 6.31 4.13 12.24
N ALA A 155 6.75 5.38 12.08
CA ALA A 155 7.49 6.10 13.13
C ALA A 155 6.66 6.35 14.39
N ASP A 156 5.34 6.45 14.26
CA ASP A 156 4.39 6.58 15.38
C ASP A 156 4.09 5.24 16.07
N GLY A 157 4.62 4.13 15.56
CA GLY A 157 4.53 2.80 16.17
C GLY A 157 3.42 1.91 15.63
N MET A 158 2.91 2.19 14.43
CA MET A 158 2.05 1.28 13.65
C MET A 158 2.70 -0.10 13.48
#